data_AF-A0AAD7ZJ42-F1
#
_entry.id   AF-A0AAD7ZJ42-F1
#
_cell.length_a   1.000
_cell.length_b   1.000
_cell.length_c   1.000
_cell.angle_alpha   90.00
_cell.angle_beta   90.00
_cell.angle_gamma   90.00
#
_symmetry.space_group_name_H-M   'P 1'
#
loop_
_entity.id
_entity.type
_entity.pdbx_description
1 polymer ?
#
loop_
_entity_poly.entity_id
_entity_poly.type
_entity_poly.pdbx_seq_one_letter_code
_entity_poly.pdbx_strand_id
1 'polypeptide(L)'
;MFPDIIIFEKSFEQRYEEYMNILGSRGALSAHEVRNEWKFYIECVIEAGGWEAVWKISRSKCEELDIDFPTIILVMVDCVYFEELEAEVTIVAVQGDIHLPEKHVVPLKYLFPTKQDDSVLNIDSTANCLDQYRVFYNHLWRPWDGEGDENNDWVLDHLESRLKLFYDMKNGVISAEATRHIRSLLEEVREIDRKIADESGDENCVENFVDNNSVLTLMKLQLRREQIKREIEILESFEIRSIVMQKKQVDLEERKQTKSPLHEVLFVWLGGTVDELIQTLTTVKQHIQPDMHV
;
A
#
# COMPACT_ATOMS: atom_id res chain seq x y z
N MET A 1 13.25 21.44 -11.57
CA MET A 1 13.13 21.45 -10.10
C MET A 1 11.85 20.70 -9.79
N PHE A 2 11.89 19.71 -8.91
CA PHE A 2 10.66 18.99 -8.53
C PHE A 2 9.76 19.93 -7.71
N PRO A 3 8.43 19.88 -7.89
CA PRO A 3 7.52 20.67 -7.07
C PRO A 3 7.65 20.27 -5.59
N ASP A 4 7.66 21.27 -4.70
CA ASP A 4 7.71 21.03 -3.25
C ASP A 4 6.35 20.51 -2.76
N ILE A 5 6.27 19.20 -2.53
CA ILE A 5 5.07 18.54 -1.99
C ILE A 5 4.93 18.81 -0.50
N ILE A 6 3.70 19.02 -0.02
CA ILE A 6 3.40 19.10 1.42
C ILE A 6 3.31 17.68 2.00
N ILE A 7 4.13 17.40 3.02
CA ILE A 7 4.23 16.08 3.66
C ILE A 7 4.04 16.23 5.17
N PHE A 8 3.34 15.27 5.79
CA PHE A 8 3.08 15.26 7.22
C PHE A 8 3.70 14.03 7.89
N GLU A 9 4.46 14.26 8.96
CA GLU A 9 4.90 13.21 9.87
C GLU A 9 4.08 13.31 11.16
N LYS A 10 3.07 12.43 11.28
CA LYS A 10 2.19 12.38 12.45
C LYS A 10 2.49 11.16 13.31
N SER A 11 2.16 11.25 14.60
CA SER A 11 2.23 10.14 15.56
C SER A 11 0.99 9.24 15.49
N PHE A 12 1.03 8.12 16.22
CA PHE A 12 -0.12 7.24 16.38
C PHE A 12 -1.31 7.99 16.99
N GLU A 13 -1.06 8.73 18.06
CA GLU A 13 -2.08 9.46 18.82
C GLU A 13 -2.75 10.52 17.96
N GLN A 14 -1.96 11.30 17.21
CA GLN A 14 -2.47 12.31 16.29
C GLN A 14 -3.38 11.69 15.22
N ARG A 15 -2.96 10.58 14.60
CA ARG A 15 -3.78 9.90 13.58
C ARG A 15 -5.04 9.29 14.17
N TYR A 16 -4.93 8.71 15.36
CA TYR A 16 -6.06 8.09 16.03
C TYR A 16 -7.13 9.14 16.35
N GLU A 17 -6.71 10.29 16.90
CA GLU A 17 -7.62 11.41 17.15
C GLU A 17 -8.24 11.95 15.86
N GLU A 18 -7.47 12.13 14.78
CA GLU A 18 -8.00 12.52 13.47
C GLU A 18 -9.08 11.57 12.98
N TYR A 19 -8.82 10.27 12.98
CA TYR A 19 -9.80 9.30 12.49
C TYR A 19 -11.00 9.15 13.42
N MET A 20 -10.84 9.30 14.74
CA MET A 20 -11.97 9.34 15.66
C MET A 20 -12.84 10.58 15.43
N ASN A 21 -12.25 11.72 15.11
CA ASN A 21 -13.00 12.92 14.76
C ASN A 21 -13.75 12.77 13.43
N ILE A 22 -13.15 12.09 12.44
CA ILE A 22 -13.78 11.88 11.12
C ILE A 22 -14.86 10.79 11.19
N LEU A 23 -14.55 9.63 11.76
CA LEU A 23 -15.37 8.42 11.67
C LEU A 23 -16.19 8.14 12.94
N GLY A 24 -15.73 8.61 14.11
CA GLY A 24 -16.39 8.37 15.40
C GLY A 24 -17.49 9.36 15.76
N SER A 25 -17.67 10.42 14.96
CA SER A 25 -18.56 11.55 15.30
C SER A 25 -20.05 11.18 15.39
N ARG A 26 -20.49 10.09 14.75
CA ARG A 26 -21.92 9.73 14.63
C ARG A 26 -22.31 8.46 15.40
N GLY A 27 -21.41 7.93 16.23
CA GLY A 27 -21.63 6.67 16.95
C GLY A 27 -21.14 5.47 16.14
N ALA A 28 -21.83 4.33 16.28
CA ALA A 28 -21.43 3.11 15.59
C ALA A 28 -21.50 3.28 14.07
N LEU A 29 -20.39 2.97 13.39
CA LEU A 29 -20.24 3.22 11.95
C LEU A 29 -19.98 1.90 11.22
N SER A 30 -20.90 1.51 10.35
CA SER A 30 -20.72 0.33 9.52
C SER A 30 -19.68 0.57 8.42
N ALA A 31 -19.11 -0.51 7.89
CA ALA A 31 -18.11 -0.41 6.81
C ALA A 31 -18.67 0.29 5.54
N HIS A 32 -19.96 0.12 5.25
CA HIS A 32 -20.62 0.79 4.12
C HIS A 32 -20.73 2.31 4.30
N GLU A 33 -20.84 2.78 5.53
CA GLU A 33 -20.97 4.21 5.86
C GLU A 33 -19.61 4.92 5.92
N VAL A 34 -18.51 4.20 6.14
CA VAL A 34 -17.15 4.77 6.18
C VAL A 34 -16.85 5.62 4.94
N ARG A 35 -17.22 5.14 3.74
CA ARG A 35 -17.00 5.91 2.51
C ARG A 35 -17.79 7.22 2.53
N ASN A 36 -19.02 7.22 3.04
CA ASN A 36 -19.85 8.42 3.11
C ASN A 36 -19.29 9.44 4.10
N GLU A 37 -18.81 9.02 5.26
CA GLU A 37 -18.15 9.93 6.21
C GLU A 37 -16.90 10.57 5.60
N TRP A 38 -16.11 9.83 4.81
CA TRP A 38 -15.00 10.40 4.06
C TRP A 38 -15.46 11.45 3.04
N LYS A 39 -16.56 11.22 2.32
CA LYS A 39 -17.11 12.23 1.39
C LYS A 39 -17.50 13.50 2.13
N PHE A 40 -18.28 13.37 3.20
CA PHE A 40 -18.73 14.52 4.00
C PHE A 40 -17.54 15.31 4.54
N TYR A 41 -16.54 14.61 5.09
CA TYR A 41 -15.36 15.27 5.63
C TYR A 41 -14.55 15.99 4.54
N ILE A 42 -14.30 15.32 3.42
CA ILE A 42 -13.52 15.88 2.31
C ILE A 42 -14.21 17.11 1.70
N GLU A 43 -15.53 17.03 1.48
CA GLU A 43 -16.33 18.15 0.96
C GLU A 43 -16.25 19.39 1.86
N CYS A 44 -16.09 19.21 3.17
CA CYS A 44 -16.00 20.33 4.12
C CYS A 44 -14.60 20.98 4.19
N VAL A 45 -13.54 20.29 3.75
CA VAL A 45 -12.16 20.68 4.06
C VAL A 45 -11.33 20.99 2.82
N ILE A 46 -11.57 20.30 1.71
CA ILE A 46 -10.76 20.44 0.49
C ILE A 46 -11.24 21.61 -0.36
N GLU A 47 -10.28 22.33 -0.95
CA GLU A 47 -10.55 23.27 -2.04
C GLU A 47 -11.07 22.54 -3.28
N ALA A 48 -12.22 22.94 -3.79
CA ALA A 48 -12.89 22.25 -4.90
C ALA A 48 -12.13 22.28 -6.23
N GLY A 49 -11.13 23.15 -6.40
CA GLY A 49 -10.31 23.26 -7.60
C GLY A 49 -9.35 24.46 -7.53
N GLY A 50 -8.55 24.65 -8.58
CA GLY A 50 -7.60 25.76 -8.72
C GLY A 50 -6.23 25.55 -8.05
N TRP A 51 -5.94 24.35 -7.54
CA TRP A 51 -4.69 24.05 -6.82
C TRP A 51 -3.81 23.04 -7.54
N GLU A 52 -2.50 23.19 -7.39
CA GLU A 52 -1.50 22.34 -8.06
C GLU A 52 -1.19 21.10 -7.22
N ALA A 53 -0.95 19.99 -7.91
CA ALA A 53 -0.66 18.72 -7.27
C ALA A 53 0.38 17.92 -8.06
N VAL A 54 1.17 17.13 -7.35
CA VAL A 54 1.86 16.00 -7.95
C VAL A 54 0.91 14.81 -7.99
N TRP A 55 0.59 14.36 -9.20
CA TRP A 55 -0.09 13.09 -9.44
C TRP A 55 0.95 11.95 -9.47
N LYS A 56 0.80 10.99 -8.56
CA LYS A 56 1.57 9.74 -8.60
C LYS A 56 0.76 8.66 -9.31
N ILE A 57 1.15 8.33 -10.54
CA ILE A 57 0.42 7.36 -11.35
C ILE A 57 0.57 5.98 -10.72
N SER A 58 -0.57 5.30 -10.52
CA SER A 58 -0.58 3.94 -9.97
C SER A 58 0.04 2.97 -10.97
N ARG A 59 0.62 1.85 -10.50
CA ARG A 59 1.18 0.82 -11.38
C ARG A 59 0.18 0.36 -12.44
N SER A 60 -1.06 0.09 -12.04
CA SER A 60 -2.12 -0.35 -12.96
C SER A 60 -2.41 0.69 -14.04
N LYS A 61 -2.39 1.98 -13.69
CA LYS A 61 -2.62 3.05 -14.65
C LYS A 61 -1.41 3.28 -15.56
N CYS A 62 -0.19 3.04 -15.07
CA CYS A 62 1.01 3.00 -15.90
C CYS A 62 0.93 1.87 -16.94
N GLU A 63 0.51 0.68 -16.53
CA GLU A 63 0.31 -0.48 -17.41
C GLU A 63 -0.78 -0.20 -18.48
N GLU A 64 -1.88 0.43 -18.11
CA GLU A 64 -2.96 0.83 -19.03
C GLU A 64 -2.51 1.86 -20.06
N LEU A 65 -1.64 2.79 -19.66
CA LEU A 65 -1.16 3.91 -20.49
C LEU A 65 0.13 3.57 -21.27
N ASP A 66 0.68 2.37 -21.09
CA ASP A 66 1.97 1.94 -21.67
C ASP A 66 3.13 2.90 -21.32
N ILE A 67 3.23 3.28 -20.04
CA ILE A 67 4.27 4.17 -19.51
C ILE A 67 5.07 3.49 -18.39
N ASP A 68 6.33 3.89 -18.25
CA ASP A 68 7.20 3.34 -17.21
C ASP A 68 6.68 3.64 -15.79
N PHE A 69 6.79 2.66 -14.90
CA PHE A 69 6.55 2.84 -13.47
C PHE A 69 7.90 2.94 -12.72
N PRO A 70 8.09 3.90 -11.81
CA PRO A 70 7.13 4.92 -11.37
C PRO A 70 7.14 6.19 -12.25
N THR A 71 5.95 6.73 -12.54
CA THR A 71 5.79 8.04 -13.20
C THR A 71 5.03 9.00 -12.30
N ILE A 72 5.51 10.26 -12.25
CA ILE A 72 4.92 11.35 -11.47
C ILE A 72 4.83 12.61 -12.33
N ILE A 73 3.70 13.31 -12.21
CA ILE A 73 3.31 14.40 -13.11
C ILE A 73 2.80 15.58 -12.29
N LEU A 74 3.13 16.80 -12.71
CA LEU A 74 2.54 18.02 -12.15
C LEU A 74 1.21 18.30 -12.87
N VAL A 75 0.15 18.45 -12.10
CA VAL A 75 -1.19 18.69 -12.61
C VAL A 75 -1.85 19.88 -11.90
N MET A 76 -2.77 20.52 -12.60
CA MET A 76 -3.71 21.49 -12.07
C MET A 76 -5.01 20.77 -11.76
N VAL A 77 -5.52 20.88 -10.53
CA VAL A 77 -6.83 20.32 -10.17
C VAL A 77 -7.91 21.30 -10.59
N ASP A 78 -8.73 20.92 -11.57
CA ASP A 78 -9.77 21.79 -12.12
C ASP A 78 -11.04 21.72 -11.27
N CYS A 79 -11.45 20.51 -10.89
CA CYS A 79 -12.67 20.25 -10.13
C CYS A 79 -12.56 18.94 -9.34
N VAL A 80 -13.04 18.94 -8.10
CA VAL A 80 -13.15 17.74 -7.25
C VAL A 80 -14.57 17.18 -7.32
N TYR A 81 -14.69 15.89 -7.64
CA TYR A 81 -15.93 15.13 -7.61
C TYR A 81 -16.05 14.40 -6.27
N PHE A 82 -16.76 15.02 -5.32
CA PHE A 82 -16.86 14.53 -3.94
C PHE A 82 -17.59 13.18 -3.81
N GLU A 83 -18.53 12.87 -4.70
CA GLU A 83 -19.30 11.62 -4.65
C GLU A 83 -18.44 10.41 -5.08
N GLU A 84 -17.55 10.61 -6.04
CA GLU A 84 -16.62 9.60 -6.57
C GLU A 84 -15.31 9.56 -5.75
N LEU A 85 -14.98 10.66 -5.05
CA LEU A 85 -13.67 10.90 -4.42
C LEU A 85 -12.54 10.93 -5.44
N GLU A 86 -12.81 11.60 -6.56
CA GLU A 86 -11.91 11.79 -7.69
C GLU A 86 -11.81 13.29 -8.04
N ALA A 87 -10.88 13.65 -8.90
CA ALA A 87 -10.78 15.00 -9.42
C ALA A 87 -10.45 15.01 -10.91
N GLU A 88 -11.03 15.96 -11.63
CA GLU A 88 -10.58 16.33 -12.98
C GLU A 88 -9.30 17.15 -12.85
N VAL A 89 -8.26 16.73 -13.56
CA VAL A 89 -6.96 17.38 -13.56
C VAL A 89 -6.47 17.65 -14.98
N THR A 90 -5.81 18.79 -15.16
CA THR A 90 -5.11 19.17 -16.39
C THR A 90 -3.60 19.02 -16.20
N ILE A 91 -2.91 18.41 -17.16
CA ILE A 91 -1.46 18.22 -17.10
C ILE A 91 -0.75 19.57 -17.27
N VAL A 92 0.10 19.92 -16.30
CA VAL A 92 0.94 21.13 -16.34
C VAL A 92 2.34 20.81 -16.83
N ALA A 93 2.94 19.75 -16.27
CA ALA A 93 4.28 19.32 -16.67
C ALA A 93 4.47 17.83 -16.46
N VAL A 94 5.12 17.18 -17.43
CA VAL A 94 5.43 15.75 -17.41
C VAL A 94 6.94 15.54 -17.30
N GLN A 95 7.35 14.41 -16.72
CA GLN A 95 8.75 13.98 -16.74
C GLN A 95 9.01 13.10 -17.95
N GLY A 96 9.96 13.51 -18.79
CA GLY A 96 10.34 12.78 -20.00
C GLY A 96 9.39 13.02 -21.18
N ASP A 97 9.61 12.26 -22.26
CA ASP A 97 8.76 12.25 -23.46
C ASP A 97 7.60 11.27 -23.26
N ILE A 98 6.62 11.65 -22.43
CA ILE A 98 5.39 10.88 -22.24
C ILE A 98 4.24 11.65 -22.92
N HIS A 99 3.49 10.94 -23.77
CA HIS A 99 2.31 11.49 -24.44
C HIS A 99 1.05 11.04 -23.71
N LEU A 100 0.47 11.95 -22.94
CA LEU A 100 -0.79 11.73 -22.23
C LEU A 100 -1.87 12.70 -22.74
N PRO A 101 -3.15 12.30 -22.67
CA PRO A 101 -4.26 13.24 -22.80
C PRO A 101 -4.09 14.45 -21.87
N GLU A 102 -4.54 15.63 -22.31
CA GLU A 102 -4.40 16.86 -21.52
C GLU A 102 -5.15 16.79 -20.19
N LYS A 103 -6.27 16.05 -20.15
CA LYS A 103 -7.17 15.95 -19.00
C LYS A 103 -7.35 14.51 -18.53
N HIS A 104 -7.41 14.33 -17.21
CA HIS A 104 -7.61 13.04 -16.58
C HIS A 104 -8.55 13.14 -15.38
N VAL A 105 -9.33 12.08 -15.12
CA VAL A 105 -10.01 11.90 -13.85
C VAL A 105 -9.13 11.00 -12.97
N VAL A 106 -8.80 11.49 -11.78
CA VAL A 106 -7.80 10.87 -10.90
C VAL A 106 -8.38 10.69 -9.49
N PRO A 107 -8.27 9.50 -8.88
CA PRO A 107 -8.65 9.32 -7.47
C PRO A 107 -7.83 10.22 -6.53
N LEU A 108 -8.52 10.87 -5.60
CA LEU A 108 -7.92 11.87 -4.70
C LEU A 108 -6.70 11.36 -3.93
N LYS A 109 -6.67 10.07 -3.58
CA LYS A 109 -5.55 9.43 -2.86
C LYS A 109 -4.21 9.42 -3.64
N TYR A 110 -4.23 9.73 -4.93
CA TYR A 110 -3.03 9.79 -5.78
C TYR A 110 -2.54 11.22 -6.03
N LEU A 111 -3.26 12.23 -5.54
CA LEU A 111 -2.91 13.64 -5.66
C LEU A 111 -2.18 14.12 -4.39
N PHE A 112 -1.09 14.85 -4.59
CA PHE A 112 -0.25 15.39 -3.53
C PHE A 112 -0.12 16.90 -3.72
N PRO A 113 -0.84 17.73 -2.96
CA PRO A 113 -0.77 19.18 -3.12
C PRO A 113 0.66 19.71 -2.99
N THR A 114 1.00 20.66 -3.84
CA THR A 114 2.29 21.35 -3.82
C THR A 114 2.19 22.63 -3.02
N LYS A 115 3.32 23.14 -2.53
CA LYS A 115 3.37 24.49 -1.95
C LYS A 115 3.08 25.51 -3.04
N GLN A 116 2.17 26.43 -2.77
CA GLN A 116 1.76 27.49 -3.68
C GLN A 116 1.79 28.82 -2.94
N ASP A 117 2.14 29.90 -3.65
CA ASP A 117 2.19 31.26 -3.09
C ASP A 117 0.81 31.92 -3.01
N ASP A 118 -0.25 31.24 -3.45
CA ASP A 118 -1.62 31.76 -3.44
C ASP A 118 -2.21 31.73 -2.02
N SER A 119 -2.43 32.91 -1.45
CA SER A 119 -3.02 33.06 -0.11
C SER A 119 -4.54 32.86 -0.07
N VAL A 120 -5.21 32.74 -1.22
CA VAL A 120 -6.68 32.59 -1.29
C VAL A 120 -7.10 31.15 -0.95
N LEU A 121 -6.31 30.17 -1.38
CA LEU A 121 -6.60 28.75 -1.21
C LEU A 121 -5.99 28.22 0.10
N ASN A 122 -6.76 27.43 0.86
CA ASN A 122 -6.26 26.74 2.04
C ASN A 122 -5.60 25.40 1.66
N ILE A 123 -4.43 25.51 1.02
CA ILE A 123 -3.68 24.35 0.53
C ILE A 123 -3.19 23.46 1.67
N ASP A 124 -2.83 24.02 2.82
CA ASP A 124 -2.39 23.24 3.98
C ASP A 124 -3.49 22.31 4.50
N SER A 125 -4.74 22.81 4.56
CA SER A 125 -5.89 21.99 4.98
C SER A 125 -6.25 20.95 3.93
N THR A 126 -6.18 21.30 2.64
CA THR A 126 -6.37 20.35 1.53
C THR A 126 -5.33 19.22 1.59
N ALA A 127 -4.05 19.56 1.75
CA ALA A 127 -2.97 18.59 1.87
C ALA A 127 -3.12 17.70 3.10
N ASN A 128 -3.52 18.28 4.23
CA ASN A 128 -3.75 17.55 5.47
C ASN A 128 -4.91 16.54 5.33
N CYS A 129 -6.02 16.96 4.72
CA CYS A 129 -7.18 16.11 4.45
C CYS A 129 -6.81 14.94 3.51
N LEU A 130 -6.13 15.24 2.39
CA LEU A 130 -5.68 14.20 1.45
C LEU A 130 -4.66 13.24 2.08
N ASP A 131 -3.80 13.72 2.97
CA ASP A 131 -2.87 12.87 3.70
C ASP A 131 -3.58 11.92 4.69
N GLN A 132 -4.63 12.37 5.38
CA GLN A 132 -5.48 11.52 6.21
C GLN A 132 -6.20 10.47 5.35
N TYR A 133 -6.88 10.90 4.29
CA TYR A 133 -7.60 10.02 3.35
C TYR A 133 -6.69 8.97 2.73
N ARG A 134 -5.53 9.38 2.23
CA ARG A 134 -4.55 8.49 1.59
C ARG A 134 -3.99 7.46 2.57
N VAL A 135 -3.63 7.85 3.79
CA VAL A 135 -3.13 6.89 4.78
C VAL A 135 -4.21 5.89 5.17
N PHE A 136 -5.45 6.36 5.35
CA PHE A 136 -6.58 5.49 5.65
C PHE A 136 -6.78 4.41 4.57
N TYR A 137 -6.96 4.80 3.31
CA TYR A 137 -7.25 3.84 2.24
C TYR A 137 -6.04 3.00 1.80
N ASN A 138 -4.82 3.48 1.99
CA ASN A 138 -3.63 2.70 1.62
C ASN A 138 -3.19 1.71 2.70
N HIS A 139 -3.50 1.99 3.98
CA HIS A 139 -2.92 1.25 5.11
C HIS A 139 -3.94 0.70 6.12
N LEU A 140 -5.14 1.26 6.23
CA LEU A 140 -6.15 0.83 7.22
C LEU A 140 -7.32 0.09 6.58
N TRP A 141 -7.86 0.63 5.49
CA TRP A 141 -8.92 -0.04 4.73
C TRP A 141 -8.40 -1.34 4.12
N ARG A 142 -9.19 -2.40 4.23
CA ARG A 142 -8.94 -3.70 3.58
C ARG A 142 -9.96 -3.91 2.46
N PRO A 143 -9.60 -4.65 1.39
CA PRO A 143 -10.53 -4.88 0.30
C PRO A 143 -11.84 -5.57 0.71
N TRP A 144 -11.78 -6.45 1.71
CA TRP A 144 -12.95 -7.17 2.24
C TRP A 144 -13.77 -6.37 3.26
N ASP A 145 -13.35 -5.16 3.64
CA ASP A 145 -14.13 -4.36 4.60
C ASP A 145 -15.48 -3.95 4.00
N GLY A 146 -15.53 -3.69 2.69
CA GLY A 146 -16.77 -3.35 1.99
C GLY A 146 -17.79 -4.49 1.91
N GLU A 147 -17.40 -5.71 2.29
CA GLU A 147 -18.26 -6.90 2.35
C GLU A 147 -18.70 -7.22 3.78
N GLY A 148 -18.34 -6.37 4.74
CA GLY A 148 -18.64 -6.56 6.17
C GLY A 148 -20.13 -6.48 6.48
N ASP A 149 -20.51 -7.06 7.62
CA ASP A 149 -21.86 -6.96 8.17
C ASP A 149 -22.21 -5.48 8.44
N GLU A 150 -23.35 -5.02 7.94
CA GLU A 150 -23.89 -3.68 8.18
C GLU A 150 -24.09 -3.37 9.67
N ASN A 151 -24.17 -4.40 10.52
CA ASN A 151 -24.35 -4.25 11.96
C ASN A 151 -23.03 -4.12 12.75
N ASN A 152 -21.88 -4.35 12.12
CA ASN A 152 -20.58 -4.25 12.80
C ASN A 152 -20.07 -2.81 12.81
N ASP A 153 -19.49 -2.41 13.95
CA ASP A 153 -18.87 -1.09 14.09
C ASP A 153 -17.41 -1.16 13.63
N TRP A 154 -17.14 -0.69 12.42
CA TRP A 154 -15.82 -0.71 11.81
C TRP A 154 -14.80 0.07 12.66
N VAL A 155 -15.22 1.16 13.30
CA VAL A 155 -14.33 1.99 14.11
C VAL A 155 -13.89 1.23 15.35
N LEU A 156 -14.84 0.64 16.08
CA LEU A 156 -14.52 -0.15 17.27
C LEU A 156 -13.73 -1.42 16.95
N ASP A 157 -14.06 -2.11 15.85
CA ASP A 157 -13.49 -3.42 15.54
C ASP A 157 -12.10 -3.32 14.90
N HIS A 158 -11.81 -2.25 14.15
CA HIS A 158 -10.65 -2.22 13.25
C HIS A 158 -9.74 -0.99 13.36
N LEU A 159 -10.25 0.19 13.74
CA LEU A 159 -9.46 1.42 13.62
C LEU A 159 -8.17 1.36 14.43
N GLU A 160 -8.27 1.07 15.72
CA GLU A 160 -7.12 1.07 16.63
C GLU A 160 -6.11 -0.03 16.26
N SER A 161 -6.58 -1.26 16.08
CA SER A 161 -5.73 -2.43 15.82
C SER A 161 -4.93 -2.29 14.52
N ARG A 162 -5.57 -1.81 13.45
CA ARG A 162 -4.92 -1.61 12.15
C ARG A 162 -4.01 -0.39 12.14
N LEU A 163 -4.38 0.68 12.83
CA LEU A 163 -3.50 1.84 12.99
C LEU A 163 -2.26 1.46 13.79
N LYS A 164 -2.43 0.66 14.84
CA LYS A 164 -1.32 0.14 15.64
C LYS A 164 -0.39 -0.72 14.80
N LEU A 165 -0.95 -1.64 14.00
CA LEU A 165 -0.17 -2.45 13.06
C LEU A 165 0.64 -1.57 12.09
N PHE A 166 0.03 -0.54 11.51
CA PHE A 166 0.72 0.40 10.63
C PHE A 166 1.92 1.07 11.30
N TYR A 167 1.76 1.57 12.54
CA TYR A 167 2.85 2.21 13.27
C TYR A 167 3.91 1.22 13.78
N ASP A 168 3.52 0.02 14.19
CA ASP A 168 4.46 -1.03 14.57
C ASP A 168 5.35 -1.44 13.39
N MET A 169 4.80 -1.49 12.17
CA MET A 169 5.57 -1.71 10.94
C MET A 169 6.44 -0.50 10.57
N LYS A 170 5.92 0.73 10.71
CA LYS A 170 6.63 1.98 10.40
C LYS A 170 7.83 2.20 11.32
N ASN A 171 7.65 1.94 12.62
CA ASN A 171 8.64 2.21 13.66
C ASN A 171 9.61 1.02 13.90
N GLY A 172 9.46 -0.07 13.13
CA GLY A 172 10.35 -1.24 13.23
C GLY A 172 10.12 -2.10 14.47
N VAL A 173 8.96 -2.00 15.12
CA VAL A 173 8.54 -2.93 16.20
C VAL A 173 8.36 -4.33 15.60
N ILE A 174 7.83 -4.40 14.39
CA ILE A 174 7.75 -5.62 13.59
C ILE A 174 9.01 -5.74 12.73
N SER A 175 9.59 -6.94 12.68
CA SER A 175 10.80 -7.20 11.87
C SER A 175 10.59 -6.84 10.40
N ALA A 176 11.67 -6.46 9.71
CA ALA A 176 11.62 -6.11 8.29
C ALA A 176 11.12 -7.25 7.40
N GLU A 177 11.42 -8.51 7.77
CA GLU A 177 10.94 -9.69 7.07
C GLU A 177 9.41 -9.85 7.20
N ALA A 178 8.89 -9.77 8.44
CA ALA A 178 7.46 -9.88 8.65
C ALA A 178 6.69 -8.69 8.07
N THR A 179 7.26 -7.49 8.13
CA THR A 179 6.73 -6.30 7.47
C THR A 179 6.59 -6.51 5.96
N ARG A 180 7.61 -7.09 5.32
CA ARG A 180 7.59 -7.41 3.88
C ARG A 180 6.53 -8.47 3.56
N HIS A 181 6.42 -9.49 4.41
CA HIS A 181 5.40 -10.54 4.29
C HIS A 181 3.99 -9.96 4.35
N ILE A 182 3.68 -9.11 5.34
CA ILE A 182 2.38 -8.44 5.47
C ILE A 182 2.08 -7.59 4.23
N ARG A 183 3.05 -6.79 3.76
CA ARG A 183 2.87 -5.98 2.54
C ARG A 183 2.61 -6.85 1.31
N SER A 184 3.35 -7.95 1.16
CA SER A 184 3.17 -8.90 0.07
C SER A 184 1.77 -9.53 0.09
N LEU A 185 1.24 -9.90 1.25
CA LEU A 185 -0.13 -10.42 1.39
C LEU A 185 -1.17 -9.37 0.97
N LEU A 186 -1.00 -8.12 1.41
CA LEU A 186 -1.90 -7.02 1.08
C LEU A 186 -1.84 -6.62 -0.41
N GLU A 187 -0.68 -6.75 -1.05
CA GLU A 187 -0.52 -6.55 -2.49
C GLU A 187 -1.14 -7.71 -3.27
N GLU A 188 -0.91 -8.96 -2.83
CA GLU A 188 -1.46 -10.16 -3.44
C GLU A 188 -3.00 -10.14 -3.43
N VAL A 189 -3.63 -9.78 -2.32
CA VAL A 189 -5.10 -9.73 -2.25
C VAL A 189 -5.70 -8.69 -3.19
N ARG A 190 -5.07 -7.51 -3.33
CA ARG A 190 -5.53 -6.48 -4.28
C ARG A 190 -5.45 -6.96 -5.73
N GLU A 191 -4.45 -7.77 -6.05
CA GLU A 191 -4.31 -8.38 -7.37
C GLU A 191 -5.34 -9.50 -7.59
N ILE A 192 -5.63 -10.29 -6.55
CA ILE A 192 -6.69 -11.30 -6.58
C ILE A 192 -8.05 -10.64 -6.79
N ASP A 193 -8.39 -9.58 -6.06
CA ASP A 193 -9.66 -8.87 -6.19
C ASP A 193 -9.83 -8.28 -7.59
N ARG A 194 -8.75 -7.74 -8.19
CA ARG A 194 -8.77 -7.26 -9.57
C ARG A 194 -9.10 -8.40 -10.55
N LYS A 195 -8.41 -9.54 -10.43
CA LYS A 195 -8.66 -10.71 -11.28
C LYS A 195 -10.07 -11.26 -11.12
N ILE A 196 -10.59 -11.29 -9.90
CA ILE A 196 -11.98 -11.68 -9.62
C ILE A 196 -12.94 -10.71 -10.34
N ALA A 197 -12.72 -9.40 -10.24
CA ALA A 197 -13.55 -8.41 -10.91
C ALA A 197 -13.50 -8.59 -12.44
N ASP A 198 -12.31 -8.75 -13.02
CA ASP A 198 -12.11 -8.96 -14.47
C ASP A 198 -12.80 -10.26 -14.98
N GLU A 199 -12.72 -11.35 -14.21
CA GLU A 199 -13.38 -12.63 -14.55
C GLU A 199 -14.91 -12.58 -14.37
N SER A 200 -15.41 -11.73 -13.46
CA SER A 200 -16.85 -11.61 -13.17
C SER A 200 -17.59 -10.56 -14.02
N GLY A 201 -16.88 -9.58 -14.57
CA GLY A 201 -17.45 -8.44 -15.29
C GLY A 201 -17.90 -8.70 -16.73
N ASP A 202 -17.78 -9.93 -17.24
CA ASP A 202 -18.18 -10.30 -18.60
C ASP A 202 -19.65 -10.82 -18.66
N GLU A 203 -20.60 -9.98 -18.25
CA GLU A 203 -22.04 -10.31 -18.26
C GLU A 203 -22.65 -10.40 -19.68
N ASN A 204 -21.88 -10.17 -20.75
CA ASN A 204 -22.35 -10.26 -22.14
C ASN A 204 -22.11 -11.63 -22.81
N CYS A 205 -21.66 -12.64 -22.07
CA CYS A 205 -21.57 -13.99 -22.60
C CYS A 205 -22.94 -14.67 -22.60
N VAL A 206 -23.67 -14.46 -23.70
CA VAL A 206 -24.77 -15.31 -24.23
C VAL A 206 -24.65 -16.74 -23.70
N GLU A 207 -25.70 -17.22 -23.03
CA GLU A 207 -25.92 -18.60 -22.52
C GLU A 207 -25.06 -19.66 -23.22
N ASN A 208 -23.80 -19.79 -22.80
CA ASN A 208 -22.87 -20.77 -23.34
C ASN A 208 -22.06 -21.27 -22.16
N PHE A 209 -22.22 -22.57 -21.89
CA PHE A 209 -21.44 -23.41 -20.97
C PHE A 209 -20.32 -22.66 -20.25
N VAL A 210 -20.57 -22.28 -18.99
CA VAL A 210 -19.53 -21.77 -18.10
C VAL A 210 -18.32 -22.71 -18.19
N ASP A 211 -17.20 -22.21 -18.73
CA ASP A 211 -15.99 -23.01 -18.86
C ASP A 211 -15.59 -23.50 -17.47
N ASN A 212 -15.62 -24.81 -17.25
CA ASN A 212 -15.27 -25.42 -15.96
C ASN A 212 -13.88 -25.00 -15.49
N ASN A 213 -12.97 -24.63 -16.40
CA ASN A 213 -11.66 -24.08 -16.05
C ASN A 213 -11.72 -22.66 -15.48
N SER A 214 -12.64 -21.81 -15.97
CA SER A 214 -12.87 -20.47 -15.43
C SER A 214 -13.43 -20.55 -14.00
N VAL A 215 -14.46 -21.39 -13.77
CA VAL A 215 -15.02 -21.61 -12.42
C VAL A 215 -13.96 -22.10 -11.44
N LEU A 216 -13.12 -23.05 -11.87
CA LEU A 216 -12.04 -23.58 -11.03
C LEU A 216 -11.00 -22.51 -10.70
N THR A 217 -10.73 -21.58 -11.62
CA THR A 217 -9.78 -20.48 -11.42
C THR A 217 -10.33 -19.48 -10.42
N LEU A 218 -11.57 -19.04 -10.61
CA LEU A 218 -12.28 -18.16 -9.69
C LEU A 218 -12.35 -18.76 -8.28
N MET A 219 -12.66 -20.07 -8.16
CA MET A 219 -12.69 -20.77 -6.87
C MET A 219 -11.32 -20.77 -6.18
N LYS A 220 -10.23 -20.95 -6.92
CA LYS A 220 -8.86 -20.89 -6.36
C LYS A 220 -8.51 -19.49 -5.88
N LEU A 221 -8.88 -18.46 -6.66
CA LEU A 221 -8.69 -17.05 -6.29
C LEU A 221 -9.45 -16.73 -4.99
N GLN A 222 -10.72 -17.11 -4.90
CA GLN A 222 -11.54 -16.93 -3.71
C GLN A 222 -10.98 -17.66 -2.49
N LEU A 223 -10.52 -18.91 -2.65
CA LEU A 223 -9.90 -19.64 -1.55
C LEU A 223 -8.61 -18.95 -1.07
N ARG A 224 -7.79 -18.45 -2.00
CA ARG A 224 -6.55 -17.74 -1.65
C ARG A 224 -6.85 -16.41 -0.94
N ARG A 225 -7.87 -15.68 -1.41
CA ARG A 225 -8.36 -14.46 -0.76
C ARG A 225 -8.73 -14.70 0.70
N GLU A 226 -9.53 -15.74 0.98
CA GLU A 226 -9.94 -16.11 2.34
C GLU A 226 -8.79 -16.63 3.23
N GLN A 227 -7.74 -17.20 2.63
CA GLN A 227 -6.52 -17.53 3.36
C GLN A 227 -5.76 -16.26 3.78
N ILE A 228 -5.59 -15.31 2.85
CA ILE A 228 -4.89 -14.05 3.12
C ILE A 228 -5.65 -13.24 4.17
N LYS A 229 -6.98 -13.13 4.06
CA LYS A 229 -7.84 -12.44 5.02
C LYS A 229 -7.59 -12.94 6.45
N ARG A 230 -7.71 -14.24 6.67
CA ARG A 230 -7.47 -14.87 7.99
C ARG A 230 -6.05 -14.64 8.50
N GLU A 231 -5.06 -14.72 7.62
CA GLU A 231 -3.67 -14.46 7.99
C GLU A 231 -3.45 -13.02 8.44
N ILE A 232 -4.05 -12.05 7.74
CA ILE A 232 -3.99 -10.63 8.09
C ILE A 232 -4.75 -10.35 9.40
N GLU A 233 -5.95 -10.89 9.59
CA GLU A 233 -6.73 -10.73 10.85
C GLU A 233 -5.93 -11.20 12.08
N ILE A 234 -5.26 -12.35 11.96
CA ILE A 234 -4.35 -12.87 13.00
C ILE A 234 -3.21 -11.89 13.27
N LEU A 235 -2.65 -11.29 12.22
CA LEU A 235 -1.54 -10.35 12.32
C LEU A 235 -1.98 -8.95 12.75
N GLU A 236 -3.27 -8.61 12.75
CA GLU A 236 -3.79 -7.34 13.27
C GLU A 236 -3.86 -7.33 14.80
N SER A 237 -4.24 -8.45 15.42
CA SER A 237 -4.15 -8.62 16.88
C SER A 237 -2.69 -8.56 17.35
N PHE A 238 -2.39 -7.64 18.26
CA PHE A 238 -1.06 -7.48 18.83
C PHE A 238 -0.59 -8.75 19.57
N GLU A 239 -1.48 -9.32 20.39
CA GLU A 239 -1.20 -10.48 21.23
C GLU A 239 -0.87 -11.69 20.37
N ILE A 240 -1.72 -11.97 19.38
CA ILE A 240 -1.55 -13.14 18.52
C ILE A 240 -0.35 -12.95 17.59
N ARG A 241 -0.17 -11.75 17.02
CA ARG A 241 1.01 -11.40 16.21
C ARG A 241 2.31 -11.67 16.98
N SER A 242 2.41 -11.24 18.23
CA SER A 242 3.59 -11.45 19.07
C SER A 242 3.89 -12.94 19.25
N ILE A 243 2.87 -13.76 19.53
CA ILE A 243 3.02 -15.22 19.68
C ILE A 243 3.47 -15.88 18.36
N VAL A 244 2.85 -15.50 17.24
CA VAL A 244 3.19 -16.05 15.90
C VAL A 244 4.64 -15.72 15.53
N MET A 245 5.09 -14.50 15.81
CA MET A 245 6.45 -14.07 15.55
C MET A 245 7.47 -14.80 16.42
N GLN A 246 7.18 -14.97 17.71
CA GLN A 246 8.03 -15.76 18.62
C GLN A 246 8.17 -17.20 18.14
N LYS A 247 7.06 -17.84 17.74
CA LYS A 247 7.09 -19.21 17.20
C LYS A 247 7.95 -19.32 15.94
N LYS A 248 7.80 -18.41 14.98
CA LYS A 248 8.63 -18.39 13.75
C LYS A 248 10.11 -18.27 14.09
N GLN A 249 10.47 -17.44 15.07
CA GLN A 249 11.85 -17.28 15.52
C GLN A 249 12.40 -18.57 16.12
N VAL A 250 11.63 -19.26 16.97
CA VAL A 250 12.00 -20.57 17.53
C VAL A 250 12.18 -21.60 16.41
N ASP A 251 11.25 -21.70 15.47
CA ASP A 251 11.35 -22.63 14.33
C ASP A 251 12.60 -22.36 13.47
N LEU A 252 12.98 -21.08 13.29
CA LEU A 252 14.21 -20.67 12.60
C LEU A 252 15.46 -21.09 13.37
N GLU A 253 15.47 -20.97 14.69
CA GLU A 253 16.57 -21.40 15.56
C GLU A 253 16.70 -22.91 15.59
N GLU A 254 15.60 -23.66 15.66
CA GLU A 254 15.60 -25.13 15.55
C GLU A 254 16.11 -25.60 14.19
N ARG A 255 15.74 -24.92 13.10
CA ARG A 255 16.27 -25.19 11.74
C ARG A 255 17.77 -24.89 11.62
N LYS A 256 18.27 -23.89 12.34
CA LYS A 256 19.71 -23.57 12.41
C LYS A 256 20.49 -24.59 13.24
N GLN A 257 19.89 -25.13 14.30
CA GLN A 257 20.50 -26.16 15.15
C GLN A 257 20.50 -27.55 14.51
N THR A 258 19.49 -27.87 13.69
CA THR A 258 19.39 -29.16 12.97
C THR A 258 20.26 -29.21 11.71
N LYS A 259 20.61 -28.06 11.13
CA LYS A 259 21.72 -27.98 10.16
C LYS A 259 23.04 -28.08 10.93
N SER A 260 23.82 -29.13 10.68
CA SER A 260 25.24 -29.17 11.09
C SER A 260 25.93 -27.86 10.69
N PRO A 261 26.90 -27.33 11.45
CA PRO A 261 27.52 -26.04 11.19
C PRO A 261 28.24 -26.07 9.84
N LEU A 262 27.51 -25.76 8.77
CA LEU A 262 28.08 -25.35 7.51
C LEU A 262 28.78 -24.04 7.83
N HIS A 263 30.10 -24.07 7.79
CA HIS A 263 30.90 -22.88 7.83
C HIS A 263 30.57 -22.10 6.54
N GLU A 264 29.50 -21.31 6.53
CA GLU A 264 29.20 -20.44 5.40
C GLU A 264 30.03 -19.17 5.56
N VAL A 265 31.02 -18.98 4.68
CA VAL A 265 31.83 -17.76 4.64
C VAL A 265 31.20 -16.84 3.61
N LEU A 266 30.59 -15.75 4.08
CA LEU A 266 30.07 -14.71 3.19
C LEU A 266 31.23 -13.80 2.75
N PHE A 267 31.59 -13.87 1.47
CA PHE A 267 32.56 -12.96 0.85
C PHE A 267 31.81 -11.85 0.11
N VAL A 268 32.05 -10.59 0.49
CA VAL A 268 31.46 -9.42 -0.18
C VAL A 268 32.56 -8.64 -0.89
N TRP A 269 32.51 -8.59 -2.22
CA TRP A 269 33.43 -7.83 -3.06
C TRP A 269 32.83 -6.47 -3.41
N LEU A 270 33.53 -5.39 -3.06
CA LEU A 270 33.07 -4.01 -3.23
C LEU A 270 33.54 -3.36 -4.55
N GLY A 271 34.12 -4.14 -5.46
CA GLY A 271 34.64 -3.67 -6.74
C GLY A 271 36.14 -3.39 -6.74
N GLY A 272 36.74 -3.34 -7.93
CA GLY A 272 38.18 -3.16 -8.16
C GLY A 272 38.63 -3.76 -9.48
N THR A 273 39.94 -3.78 -9.72
CA THR A 273 40.57 -4.45 -10.86
C THR A 273 40.61 -5.96 -10.70
N VAL A 274 40.83 -6.69 -11.79
CA VAL A 274 40.93 -8.16 -11.79
C VAL A 274 42.10 -8.64 -10.91
N ASP A 275 43.21 -7.90 -10.90
CA ASP A 275 44.38 -8.24 -10.08
C ASP A 275 44.08 -8.11 -8.57
N GLU A 276 43.33 -7.06 -8.19
CA GLU A 276 42.88 -6.87 -6.80
C GLU A 276 41.89 -7.95 -6.36
N LEU A 277 41.01 -8.39 -7.26
CA LEU A 277 40.11 -9.52 -6.99
C LEU A 277 40.92 -10.81 -6.75
N ILE A 278 41.91 -11.11 -7.59
CA ILE A 278 42.78 -12.30 -7.45
C ILE A 278 43.54 -12.26 -6.13
N GLN A 279 44.09 -11.10 -5.76
CA GLN A 279 44.85 -10.94 -4.51
C GLN A 279 43.94 -11.11 -3.28
N THR A 280 42.72 -10.60 -3.36
CA THR A 280 41.73 -10.71 -2.29
C THR A 280 41.29 -12.17 -2.11
N LEU A 281 40.98 -12.88 -3.19
CA LEU A 281 40.62 -14.30 -3.15
C LEU A 281 41.77 -15.17 -2.64
N THR A 282 43.02 -14.83 -2.97
CA THR A 282 44.21 -15.54 -2.46
C THR A 282 44.37 -15.36 -0.95
N THR A 283 44.04 -14.18 -0.43
CA THR A 283 44.07 -13.89 1.02
C THR A 283 42.94 -14.63 1.74
N VAL A 284 41.75 -14.66 1.16
CA VAL A 284 40.60 -15.41 1.69
C VAL A 284 40.89 -16.92 1.73
N LYS A 285 41.55 -17.47 0.70
CA LYS A 285 41.97 -18.87 0.65
C LYS A 285 42.89 -19.29 1.81
N GLN A 286 43.66 -18.37 2.39
CA GLN A 286 44.52 -18.65 3.55
C GLN A 286 43.72 -18.78 4.86
N HIS A 287 42.48 -18.30 4.88
CA HIS A 287 41.63 -18.26 6.07
C HIS A 287 40.50 -19.29 6.05
N ILE A 288 40.36 -20.06 4.96
CA ILE A 288 39.35 -21.11 4.80
C ILE A 288 40.04 -22.49 4.91
N GLN A 289 39.44 -23.43 5.65
CA GLN A 289 39.98 -24.78 5.79
C GLN A 289 39.91 -25.54 4.44
N PRO A 290 40.85 -26.46 4.15
CA PRO A 290 40.99 -27.12 2.85
C PRO A 290 39.74 -27.90 2.38
N ASP A 291 38.87 -28.29 3.30
CA ASP A 291 37.74 -29.19 3.06
C ASP A 291 36.41 -28.46 2.86
N MET A 292 36.43 -27.13 2.75
CA MET A 292 35.22 -26.34 2.50
C MET A 292 35.04 -26.11 1.00
N HIS A 293 34.02 -26.74 0.43
CA HIS A 293 33.56 -26.43 -0.92
C HIS A 293 32.77 -25.12 -0.89
N VAL A 294 33.23 -24.16 -1.70
CA VAL A 294 32.56 -22.88 -1.97
C VAL A 294 31.32 -23.10 -2.82
#